data_AF-A0A1V3X5V9-F1
#
_entry.id   AF-A0A1V3X5V9-F1
#
_cell.length_a   1.000
_cell.length_b   1.000
_cell.length_c   1.000
_cell.angle_alpha   90.00
_cell.angle_beta   90.00
_cell.angle_gamma   90.00
#
_symmetry.space_group_name_H-M   'P 1'
#
loop_
_entity.id
_entity.type
_entity.pdbx_description
1 polymer ?
#
loop_
_entity_poly.entity_id
_entity_poly.type
_entity_poly.pdbx_seq_one_letter_code
_entity_poly.pdbx_strand_id
1 'polypeptide(L)' 'MWVDDQCCRGHGMCLTLCPEVFRLTDDGYAEAITSDVPTELEAAAREAIECCPEQAIRER' A
#
# COMPACT_ATOMS: atom_id res chain seq x y z
N MET A 1 -1.85 -6.20 -6.48
CA MET A 1 -1.21 -6.06 -5.15
C MET A 1 -2.25 -6.14 -4.05
N TRP A 2 -1.80 -6.29 -2.80
CA TRP A 2 -2.66 -6.33 -1.62
C TRP A 2 -1.89 -5.90 -0.35
N VAL A 3 -2.63 -5.57 0.72
CA VAL A 3 -2.09 -5.25 2.04
C VAL A 3 -2.51 -6.35 3.01
N ASP A 4 -1.54 -6.91 3.73
CA ASP A 4 -1.74 -7.83 4.83
C ASP A 4 -2.21 -7.07 6.08
N ASP A 5 -3.47 -7.25 6.46
CA ASP A 5 -4.08 -6.57 7.59
C ASP A 5 -3.49 -7.01 8.94
N GLN A 6 -2.93 -8.22 9.04
CA GLN A 6 -2.29 -8.73 10.25
C GLN A 6 -0.91 -8.11 10.46
N CYS A 7 -0.22 -7.74 9.37
CA CYS A 7 1.07 -7.05 9.43
C CYS A 7 0.93 -5.53 9.46
N CYS A 8 -0.12 -4.97 8.87
CA CYS A 8 -0.27 -3.53 8.78
C CYS A 8 -0.39 -2.87 10.17
N ARG A 9 0.36 -1.78 10.38
CA ARG A 9 0.34 -0.99 11.62
C ARG A 9 -0.01 0.49 11.41
N GLY A 10 -0.58 0.84 10.25
CA GLY A 10 -1.11 2.18 10.02
C GLY A 10 -0.06 3.29 9.87
N HIS A 11 1.18 2.96 9.49
CA HIS A 11 2.27 3.95 9.35
C HIS A 11 2.01 5.05 8.31
N GLY A 12 1.13 4.81 7.33
CA GLY A 12 0.75 5.80 6.32
C GLY A 12 1.75 6.04 5.19
N MET A 13 2.92 5.40 5.19
CA MET A 13 3.93 5.58 4.13
C MET A 13 3.41 5.27 2.72
N CYS A 14 2.59 4.23 2.58
CA CYS A 14 1.99 3.86 1.30
C CYS A 14 1.03 4.94 0.76
N LEU A 15 0.30 5.65 1.65
CA LEU A 15 -0.55 6.76 1.25
C LEU A 15 0.26 7.98 0.80
N THR A 16 1.44 8.20 1.40
CA THR A 16 2.33 9.29 0.98
C THR A 16 2.94 9.02 -0.39
N LEU A 17 3.31 7.76 -0.66
CA LEU A 17 4.05 7.37 -1.86
C LEU A 17 3.14 7.09 -3.06
N CYS A 18 1.96 6.51 -2.84
CA CYS A 18 1.05 6.11 -3.92
C CYS A 18 -0.43 6.21 -3.48
N PRO A 19 -0.94 7.42 -3.19
CA PRO A 19 -2.33 7.62 -2.72
C PRO A 19 -3.40 7.17 -3.72
N GLU A 20 -3.06 7.03 -4.99
CA GLU A 20 -3.96 6.51 -6.03
C GLU A 20 -4.24 5.02 -5.87
N VAL A 21 -3.36 4.29 -5.19
CA VAL A 21 -3.43 2.83 -5.04
C VAL A 21 -3.75 2.41 -3.60
N PHE A 22 -3.51 3.27 -2.61
CA PHE A 22 -3.75 2.96 -1.20
C PHE A 22 -4.69 3.95 -0.54
N ARG A 23 -5.50 3.45 0.38
CA ARG A 23 -6.31 4.26 1.30
C ARG A 23 -6.12 3.80 2.74
N LEU A 24 -6.37 4.71 3.68
CA LEU A 24 -6.47 4.38 5.10
C LEU A 24 -7.94 4.08 5.40
N THR A 25 -8.19 3.03 6.16
CA THR A 25 -9.50 2.70 6.71
C THR A 25 -9.78 3.55 7.95
N ASP A 26 -11.03 3.60 8.38
CA ASP A 26 -11.43 4.28 9.62
C ASP A 26 -10.80 3.62 10.87
N ASP A 27 -10.43 2.35 10.77
CA ASP A 27 -9.72 1.60 11.82
C ASP A 27 -8.19 1.87 11.82
N GLY A 28 -7.70 2.72 10.92
CA GLY A 28 -6.29 3.12 10.86
C GLY A 28 -5.37 2.14 10.13
N TYR A 29 -5.92 1.22 9.35
CA TYR A 29 -5.15 0.28 8.53
C TYR A 29 -5.10 0.71 7.07
N ALA A 30 -4.07 0.28 6.34
CA ALA A 30 -4.00 0.54 4.91
C ALA A 30 -4.69 -0.59 4.13
N GLU A 31 -5.36 -0.23 3.03
CA GLU A 31 -5.89 -1.16 2.03
C GLU A 31 -5.50 -0.71 0.63
N ALA A 32 -5.35 -1.67 -0.28
CA ALA A 32 -5.19 -1.38 -1.71
C ALA A 32 -6.57 -1.10 -2.34
N ILE A 33 -6.71 0.03 -3.04
CA ILE A 33 -7.93 0.45 -3.74
C ILE A 33 -8.18 -0.45 -4.96
N THR A 34 -7.11 -0.85 -5.64
CA THR A 34 -7.14 -1.74 -6.80
C THR A 34 -6.07 -2.82 -6.66
N SER A 35 -6.40 -4.04 -7.10
CA SER A 35 -5.42 -5.11 -7.24
C SER A 35 -4.56 -4.97 -8.49
N ASP A 36 -5.07 -4.27 -9.51
CA ASP A 36 -4.39 -4.07 -10.78
C ASP A 36 -3.86 -2.62 -10.83
N VAL A 37 -2.55 -2.49 -10.69
CA VAL A 37 -1.85 -1.19 -10.66
C VAL A 37 -1.60 -0.74 -12.11
N PRO A 38 -2.05 0.45 -12.51
CA PRO A 38 -1.71 1.03 -13.81
C PRO A 38 -0.20 1.15 -14.00
N THR A 39 0.30 0.99 -15.23
CA THR A 39 1.74 0.99 -15.52
C THR A 39 2.43 2.28 -15.09
N GLU A 40 1.75 3.42 -15.17
CA GLU A 40 2.24 4.71 -14.70
C GLU A 40 2.43 4.81 -13.17
N LEU A 41 1.78 3.91 -12.41
CA LEU A 41 1.85 3.84 -10.95
C LEU A 41 2.73 2.70 -10.43
N GLU A 42 3.22 1.80 -11.28
CA GLU A 42 4.03 0.63 -10.87
C GLU A 42 5.27 1.03 -10.06
N ALA A 43 5.95 2.10 -10.46
CA ALA A 43 7.14 2.58 -9.75
C ALA A 43 6.80 3.07 -8.32
N ALA A 44 5.75 3.88 -8.19
CA ALA A 44 5.29 4.39 -6.89
C ALA A 44 4.75 3.27 -6.00
N ALA A 45 4.03 2.30 -6.57
CA ALA A 45 3.54 1.12 -5.86
C ALA A 45 4.70 0.24 -5.36
N ARG A 46 5.76 0.06 -6.15
CA ARG A 46 6.96 -0.66 -5.72
C ARG A 46 7.71 0.07 -4.61
N GLU A 47 7.86 1.39 -4.72
CA GLU A 47 8.47 2.19 -3.64
C GLU A 47 7.64 2.07 -2.34
N ALA A 48 6.31 2.08 -2.43
CA ALA A 48 5.45 1.85 -1.26
C ALA A 48 5.65 0.47 -0.62
N ILE A 49 5.87 -0.58 -1.43
CA ILE A 49 6.21 -1.93 -0.95
C ILE A 49 7.53 -1.92 -0.18
N GLU A 50 8.57 -1.32 -0.76
CA GLU A 50 9.92 -1.29 -0.19
C GLU A 50 9.98 -0.43 1.10
N CYS A 51 9.22 0.65 1.15
CA CYS A 51 9.21 1.58 2.29
C CYS A 51 8.23 1.19 3.40
N CYS A 52 7.43 0.13 3.25
CA CYS A 52 6.53 -0.32 4.31
C CYS A 52 7.35 -0.91 5.50
N PRO A 53 7.34 -0.29 6.70
CA PRO A 53 8.17 -0.76 7.81
C PRO A 53 7.85 -2.21 8.25
N GLU A 54 6.59 -2.61 8.07
CA GLU A 54 6.07 -3.91 8.46
C GLU A 54 6.07 -4.94 7.33
N GLN A 55 6.56 -4.54 6.14
CA GLN A 55 6.53 -5.38 4.92
C GLN A 55 5.11 -5.94 4.62
N ALA A 56 4.09 -5.15 4.93
CA ALA A 56 2.69 -5.56 4.85
C ALA A 56 2.12 -5.52 3.42
N ILE A 57 2.86 -5.03 2.42
CA ILE A 57 2.36 -4.81 1.06
C ILE A 57 3.02 -5.82 0.12
N ARG A 58 2.23 -6.49 -0.72
CA ARG A 58 2.76 -7.50 -1.65
C ARG A 58 2.23 -7.32 -3.08
N GLU A 59 3.12 -7.57 -4.05
CA GLU A 59 2.70 -7.82 -5.44
C GLU A 59 1.83 -9.09 -5.51
N ARG A 60 1.10 -9.26 -6.61
CA ARG A 60 0.22 -10.42 -6.80
C ARG A 60 1.00 -11.63 -7.28
#